data_AF-N9R1M3-F1
#
_entry.id   AF-N9R1M3-F1
#
_cell.length_a   1.000
_cell.length_b   1.000
_cell.length_c   1.000
_cell.angle_alpha   90.00
_cell.angle_beta   90.00
_cell.angle_gamma   90.00
#
_symmetry.space_group_name_H-M   'P 1'
#
loop_
_entity.id
_entity.type
_entity.pdbx_description
1 polymer ?
#
loop_
_entity_poly.entity_id
_entity_poly.type
_entity_poly.pdbx_seq_one_letter_code
_entity_poly.pdbx_strand_id
1 'polypeptide(L)'
;MVVKNILLPAILVLGLVGCTSITTMSPAQFNQLSTTQIPFSGSWTGEAGAASVALSLNRQGSGMLCMDDRKEVMSYQVKLVDNTLYSDKGVKFKVKELNNSKANIHMSLLGLGVNLDLNKDDSLKNATAGCKQALN
;
A
#
# COMPACT_ATOMS: atom_id res chain seq x y z
N MET A 1 2.26 70.27 -16.15
CA MET A 1 1.33 69.34 -16.83
C MET A 1 2.08 68.61 -17.92
N VAL A 2 2.27 67.30 -17.81
CA VAL A 2 2.10 66.34 -18.91
C VAL A 2 1.76 65.00 -18.25
N VAL A 3 0.51 64.58 -18.37
CA VAL A 3 0.06 63.22 -18.10
C VAL A 3 0.48 62.37 -19.31
N LYS A 4 1.13 61.22 -19.09
CA LYS A 4 1.07 60.15 -20.10
C LYS A 4 1.13 58.75 -19.49
N ASN A 5 0.00 58.09 -19.71
CA ASN A 5 -0.44 56.75 -19.38
C ASN A 5 0.45 55.58 -19.86
N ILE A 6 0.28 54.46 -19.12
CA ILE A 6 0.12 53.07 -19.61
C ILE A 6 1.39 52.30 -20.04
N LEU A 7 1.77 51.29 -19.23
CA LEU A 7 1.74 49.86 -19.60
C LEU A 7 2.22 48.97 -18.42
N LEU A 8 1.29 48.19 -17.84
CA LEU A 8 1.59 47.04 -16.98
C LEU A 8 2.35 45.96 -17.78
N PRO A 9 3.29 45.24 -17.15
CA PRO A 9 3.47 43.83 -17.43
C PRO A 9 2.82 43.04 -16.29
N ALA A 10 1.65 42.46 -16.58
CA ALA A 10 1.09 41.36 -15.80
C ALA A 10 2.03 40.16 -15.94
N ILE A 11 2.84 39.92 -14.92
CA ILE A 11 3.62 38.68 -14.83
C ILE A 11 2.64 37.60 -14.37
N LEU A 12 2.07 36.90 -15.37
CA LEU A 12 1.42 35.61 -15.22
C LEU A 12 2.47 34.62 -14.71
N VAL A 13 2.57 34.43 -13.40
CA VAL A 13 3.25 33.24 -12.86
C VAL A 13 2.31 32.07 -13.07
N LEU A 14 2.42 31.45 -14.24
CA LEU A 14 1.80 30.17 -14.55
C LEU A 14 2.27 29.16 -13.49
N GLY A 15 1.33 28.76 -12.63
CA GLY A 15 1.53 27.67 -11.69
C GLY A 15 1.87 26.40 -12.45
N LEU A 16 3.14 25.99 -12.38
CA LEU A 16 3.52 24.62 -12.61
C LEU A 16 3.00 23.81 -11.42
N VAL A 17 1.73 23.40 -11.49
CA VAL A 17 1.24 22.20 -10.80
C VAL A 17 1.95 21.02 -11.44
N GLY A 18 3.22 20.85 -11.04
CA GLY A 18 4.05 19.73 -11.45
C GLY A 18 3.35 18.44 -11.06
N CYS A 19 3.28 17.52 -12.02
CA CYS A 19 2.80 16.16 -11.90
C CYS A 19 3.11 15.60 -10.51
N THR A 20 2.07 15.24 -9.75
CA THR A 20 2.24 14.64 -8.42
C THR A 20 3.20 13.47 -8.55
N SER A 21 4.44 13.66 -8.10
CA SER A 21 5.41 12.59 -8.05
C SER A 21 4.80 11.48 -7.21
N ILE A 22 4.83 10.24 -7.69
CA ILE A 22 4.54 9.09 -6.84
C ILE A 22 5.62 9.14 -5.77
N THR A 23 5.35 9.75 -4.62
CA THR A 23 6.31 9.83 -3.53
C THR A 23 6.38 8.44 -2.93
N THR A 24 7.26 7.60 -3.47
CA THR A 24 7.64 6.34 -2.87
C THR A 24 8.34 6.65 -1.55
N MET A 25 7.93 5.96 -0.49
CA MET A 25 8.54 6.10 0.83
C MET A 25 9.92 5.45 0.80
N SER A 26 10.94 6.11 1.36
CA SER A 26 12.27 5.50 1.48
C SER A 26 12.30 4.42 2.58
N PRO A 27 13.23 3.46 2.53
CA PRO A 27 13.38 2.47 3.60
C PRO A 27 13.59 3.08 5.00
N ALA A 28 14.32 4.20 5.08
CA ALA A 28 14.52 4.92 6.34
C ALA A 28 13.20 5.47 6.91
N GLN A 29 12.35 6.04 6.05
CA GLN A 29 11.03 6.52 6.44
C GLN A 29 10.11 5.36 6.87
N PHE A 30 10.15 4.23 6.15
CA PHE A 30 9.40 3.02 6.53
C PHE A 30 9.80 2.50 7.92
N ASN A 31 11.10 2.47 8.23
CA ASN A 31 11.60 2.01 9.52
C ASN A 31 11.12 2.90 10.69
N GLN A 32 10.94 4.19 10.44
CA GLN A 32 10.47 5.17 11.44
C GLN A 32 8.95 5.17 11.66
N LEU A 33 8.17 4.47 10.83
CA LEU A 33 6.73 4.38 11.02
C LEU A 33 6.37 3.73 12.36
N SER A 34 5.57 4.46 13.15
CA SER A 34 4.86 3.92 14.31
C SER A 34 3.58 3.24 13.83
N THR A 35 3.40 1.98 14.21
CA THR A 35 2.31 1.16 13.73
C THR A 35 1.05 1.29 14.58
N THR A 36 -0.11 1.11 13.95
CA THR A 36 -1.39 0.98 14.61
C THR A 36 -1.52 -0.44 15.14
N GLN A 37 -1.67 -0.57 16.46
CA GLN A 37 -1.91 -1.86 17.09
C GLN A 37 -3.33 -2.36 16.78
N ILE A 38 -3.46 -3.69 16.64
CA ILE A 38 -4.72 -4.37 16.38
C ILE A 38 -4.98 -5.43 17.46
N PRO A 39 -6.24 -5.66 17.85
CA PRO A 39 -6.57 -6.58 18.96
C PRO A 39 -6.44 -8.06 18.60
N PHE A 40 -6.00 -8.38 17.38
CA PHE A 40 -5.82 -9.73 16.86
C PHE A 40 -4.52 -9.81 16.04
N SER A 41 -4.12 -11.04 15.71
CA SER A 41 -3.05 -11.33 14.77
C SER A 41 -3.51 -12.44 13.85
N GLY A 42 -2.86 -12.59 12.71
CA GLY A 42 -3.29 -13.62 11.79
C GLY A 42 -2.62 -13.62 10.45
N SER A 43 -3.01 -14.63 9.68
CA SER A 43 -2.80 -14.67 8.25
C SER A 43 -4.13 -14.75 7.50
N TRP A 44 -4.19 -14.13 6.34
CA TRP A 44 -5.34 -14.13 5.43
C TRP A 44 -4.85 -14.44 4.02
N THR A 45 -5.62 -15.23 3.28
CA THR A 45 -5.30 -15.63 1.90
C THR A 45 -6.48 -15.37 0.99
N GLY A 46 -6.19 -15.19 -0.31
CA GLY A 46 -7.20 -14.96 -1.34
C GLY A 46 -6.57 -14.87 -2.71
N GLU A 47 -7.35 -14.45 -3.69
CA GLU A 47 -6.89 -14.26 -5.07
C GLU A 47 -7.20 -12.84 -5.54
N ALA A 48 -6.33 -12.30 -6.38
CA ALA A 48 -6.50 -11.02 -7.05
C ALA A 48 -6.21 -11.21 -8.55
N GLY A 49 -7.27 -11.41 -9.33
CA GLY A 49 -7.12 -11.88 -10.70
C GLY A 49 -6.52 -13.29 -10.73
N ALA A 50 -5.40 -13.47 -11.42
CA ALA A 50 -4.69 -14.77 -11.47
C ALA A 50 -3.65 -14.96 -10.35
N ALA A 51 -3.40 -13.92 -9.54
CA ALA A 51 -2.40 -13.97 -8.48
C ALA A 51 -3.00 -14.47 -7.16
N SER A 52 -2.30 -15.39 -6.50
CA SER A 52 -2.54 -15.75 -5.10
C SER A 52 -1.96 -14.68 -4.19
N VAL A 53 -2.69 -14.30 -3.15
CA VAL A 53 -2.30 -13.25 -2.21
C VAL A 53 -2.35 -13.81 -0.79
N ALA A 54 -1.32 -13.51 -0.01
CA ALA A 54 -1.25 -13.84 1.41
C ALA A 54 -0.79 -12.63 2.21
N LEU A 55 -1.52 -12.28 3.27
CA LEU A 55 -1.15 -11.25 4.24
C LEU A 55 -0.96 -11.92 5.60
N SER A 56 0.10 -11.58 6.32
CA SER A 56 0.24 -11.85 7.74
C SER A 56 0.48 -10.57 8.51
N LEU A 57 -0.17 -10.42 9.67
CA LEU A 57 0.01 -9.29 10.59
C LEU A 57 0.05 -9.79 12.04
N ASN A 58 0.99 -9.23 12.81
CA ASN A 58 1.04 -9.37 14.26
C ASN A 58 0.15 -8.32 14.96
N ARG A 59 0.01 -8.43 16.29
CA ARG A 59 -0.80 -7.49 17.09
C ARG A 59 -0.25 -6.06 17.08
N GLN A 60 1.04 -5.90 16.80
CA GLN A 60 1.68 -4.61 16.63
C GLN A 60 1.38 -3.99 15.25
N GLY A 61 0.58 -4.62 14.39
CA GLY A 61 0.25 -4.10 13.06
C GLY A 61 1.39 -4.18 12.05
N SER A 62 2.42 -4.99 12.31
CA SER A 62 3.52 -5.26 11.36
C SER A 62 3.41 -6.67 10.80
N GLY A 63 3.94 -6.89 9.60
CA GLY A 63 4.01 -8.23 9.01
C GLY A 63 4.46 -8.24 7.56
N MET A 64 3.87 -9.13 6.77
CA MET A 64 4.29 -9.42 5.40
C MET A 64 3.07 -9.56 4.48
N LEU A 65 3.14 -8.94 3.30
CA LEU A 65 2.19 -9.16 2.20
C LEU A 65 2.94 -9.85 1.06
N CYS A 66 2.41 -10.96 0.56
CA CYS A 66 2.93 -11.69 -0.58
C CYS A 66 1.87 -11.78 -1.69
N MET A 67 2.33 -11.65 -2.94
CA MET A 67 1.56 -11.86 -4.15
C MET A 67 2.36 -12.79 -5.06
N ASP A 68 1.71 -13.84 -5.58
CA ASP A 68 2.33 -14.84 -6.44
C ASP A 68 1.43 -15.10 -7.65
N ASP A 69 1.89 -14.70 -8.84
CA ASP A 69 1.17 -14.92 -10.11
C ASP A 69 1.59 -16.22 -10.83
N ARG A 70 2.33 -17.09 -10.12
CA ARG A 70 2.98 -18.34 -10.58
C ARG A 70 4.19 -18.15 -11.50
N LYS A 71 4.50 -16.92 -11.91
CA LYS A 71 5.73 -16.58 -12.63
C LYS A 71 6.72 -15.88 -11.71
N GLU A 72 6.21 -15.01 -10.85
CA GLU A 72 6.98 -14.23 -9.89
C GLU A 72 6.31 -14.21 -8.52
N VAL A 73 7.13 -14.25 -7.48
CA VAL A 73 6.71 -14.07 -6.09
C VAL A 73 7.19 -12.70 -5.63
N MET A 74 6.25 -11.81 -5.34
CA MET A 74 6.51 -10.49 -4.79
C MET A 74 6.13 -10.45 -3.32
N SER A 75 7.10 -10.16 -2.45
CA SER A 75 6.89 -9.96 -1.01
C SER A 75 7.19 -8.53 -0.58
N TYR A 76 6.46 -8.07 0.44
CA TYR A 76 6.52 -6.72 1.00
C TYR A 76 6.46 -6.80 2.52
N GLN A 77 7.48 -6.30 3.22
CA GLN A 77 7.30 -6.02 4.65
C GLN A 77 6.30 -4.89 4.77
N VAL A 78 5.29 -5.06 5.61
CA VAL A 78 4.22 -4.08 5.76
C VAL A 78 4.05 -3.61 7.19
N LYS A 79 3.66 -2.35 7.32
CA LYS A 79 3.27 -1.71 8.58
C LYS A 79 1.91 -1.04 8.40
N LEU A 80 0.96 -1.41 9.24
CA LEU A 80 -0.33 -0.75 9.35
C LEU A 80 -0.17 0.57 10.08
N VAL A 81 -0.58 1.65 9.45
CA VAL A 81 -0.73 2.98 10.06
C VAL A 81 -2.11 3.49 9.69
N ASP A 82 -2.96 3.67 10.69
CA ASP A 82 -4.39 3.89 10.59
C ASP A 82 -5.05 2.82 9.69
N ASN A 83 -5.56 3.23 8.53
CA ASN A 83 -6.19 2.36 7.54
C ASN A 83 -5.30 2.15 6.30
N THR A 84 -3.99 2.21 6.43
CA THR A 84 -3.06 2.01 5.31
C THR A 84 -1.94 1.05 5.69
N LEU A 85 -1.72 0.03 4.88
CA LEU A 85 -0.51 -0.77 4.90
C LEU A 85 0.55 -0.08 4.04
N TYR A 86 1.62 0.37 4.67
CA TYR A 86 2.81 0.86 3.99
C TYR A 86 3.77 -0.29 3.77
N SER A 87 4.41 -0.39 2.60
CA SER A 87 5.50 -1.35 2.38
C SER A 87 6.89 -0.74 2.44
N ASP A 88 7.86 -1.60 2.74
CA ASP A 88 9.30 -1.31 2.63
C ASP A 88 9.75 -0.96 1.21
N LYS A 89 8.96 -1.32 0.19
CA LYS A 89 9.15 -0.95 -1.22
C LYS A 89 8.38 0.32 -1.64
N GLY A 90 7.80 1.04 -0.67
CA GLY A 90 7.14 2.33 -0.91
C GLY A 90 5.74 2.24 -1.51
N VAL A 91 5.17 1.04 -1.63
CA VAL A 91 3.78 0.81 -2.08
C VAL A 91 2.84 1.04 -0.90
N LYS A 92 1.68 1.63 -1.17
CA LYS A 92 0.63 1.86 -0.17
C LYS A 92 -0.61 1.07 -0.53
N PHE A 93 -1.16 0.33 0.43
CA PHE A 93 -2.40 -0.42 0.28
C PHE A 93 -3.43 0.11 1.25
N LYS A 94 -4.57 0.60 0.75
CA LYS A 94 -5.65 1.13 1.59
C LYS A 94 -6.43 -0.04 2.17
N VAL A 95 -6.53 -0.12 3.49
CA VAL A 95 -7.32 -1.13 4.19
C VAL A 95 -8.76 -0.62 4.31
N LYS A 96 -9.71 -1.35 3.71
CA LYS A 96 -11.14 -1.06 3.81
C LYS A 96 -11.80 -1.84 4.94
N GLU A 97 -11.35 -3.06 5.16
CA GLU A 97 -11.81 -3.93 6.24
C GLU A 97 -10.63 -4.75 6.75
N LEU A 98 -10.48 -4.87 8.06
CA LEU A 98 -9.53 -5.79 8.69
C LEU A 98 -10.10 -6.24 10.02
N ASN A 99 -10.35 -7.55 10.14
CA ASN A 99 -10.83 -8.20 11.35
C ASN A 99 -10.34 -9.65 11.40
N ASN A 100 -10.74 -10.40 12.44
CA ASN A 100 -10.28 -11.77 12.65
C ASN A 100 -10.80 -12.79 11.61
N SER A 101 -11.62 -12.36 10.65
CA SER A 101 -12.20 -13.22 9.60
C SER A 101 -11.84 -12.76 8.19
N LYS A 102 -11.71 -11.45 7.97
CA LYS A 102 -11.51 -10.85 6.65
C LYS A 102 -10.46 -9.74 6.65
N ALA A 103 -9.79 -9.60 5.50
CA ALA A 103 -9.02 -8.42 5.15
C ALA A 103 -9.40 -7.99 3.72
N ASN A 104 -10.00 -6.81 3.58
CA ASN A 104 -10.26 -6.16 2.30
C ASN A 104 -9.27 -5.01 2.11
N ILE A 105 -8.45 -5.12 1.07
CA ILE A 105 -7.34 -4.21 0.83
C ILE A 105 -7.43 -3.71 -0.60
N HIS A 106 -7.34 -2.40 -0.79
CA HIS A 106 -7.32 -1.77 -2.10
C HIS A 106 -5.90 -1.31 -2.43
N MET A 107 -5.32 -1.90 -3.46
CA MET A 107 -4.09 -1.43 -4.09
C MET A 107 -4.43 -0.50 -5.25
N SER A 108 -3.73 0.62 -5.35
CA SER A 108 -3.79 1.48 -6.54
C SER A 108 -2.38 1.70 -7.08
N LEU A 109 -2.14 1.28 -8.32
CA LEU A 109 -0.88 1.44 -9.00
C LEU A 109 -1.14 2.03 -10.39
N LEU A 110 -0.53 3.20 -10.67
CA LEU A 110 -0.61 3.87 -11.98
C LEU A 110 -2.05 4.09 -12.50
N GLY A 111 -3.00 4.37 -11.59
CA GLY A 111 -4.42 4.57 -11.93
C GLY A 111 -5.23 3.29 -12.10
N LEU A 112 -4.60 2.12 -12.04
CA LEU A 112 -5.28 0.82 -11.97
C LEU A 112 -5.46 0.42 -10.49
N GLY A 113 -6.70 0.11 -10.12
CA GLY A 113 -7.06 -0.31 -8.78
C GLY A 113 -7.38 -1.80 -8.74
N VAL A 114 -6.84 -2.52 -7.76
CA VAL A 114 -7.17 -3.93 -7.51
C VAL A 114 -7.61 -4.07 -6.05
N ASN A 115 -8.75 -4.74 -5.84
CA ASN A 115 -9.17 -5.15 -4.51
C ASN A 115 -8.62 -6.56 -4.23
N LEU A 116 -8.10 -6.72 -3.02
CA LEU A 116 -7.64 -7.98 -2.47
C LEU A 116 -8.66 -8.36 -1.39
N ASP A 117 -9.48 -9.35 -1.69
CA ASP A 117 -10.50 -9.89 -0.79
C ASP A 117 -9.96 -11.16 -0.13
N LEU A 118 -9.41 -11.02 1.07
CA LEU A 118 -8.71 -12.09 1.77
C LEU A 118 -9.55 -12.63 2.93
N ASN A 119 -9.54 -13.96 3.08
CA ASN A 119 -10.19 -14.67 4.18
C ASN A 119 -9.14 -15.21 5.14
N LYS A 120 -9.50 -15.28 6.42
CA LYS A 120 -8.64 -15.79 7.48
C LYS A 120 -8.16 -17.21 7.15
N ASP A 121 -6.85 -17.41 7.21
CA ASP A 121 -6.17 -18.67 6.90
C ASP A 121 -4.81 -18.70 7.61
N ASP A 122 -4.87 -18.89 8.94
CA ASP A 122 -3.66 -18.92 9.79
C ASP A 122 -2.70 -20.06 9.44
N SER A 123 -3.22 -21.13 8.85
CA SER A 123 -2.44 -22.26 8.34
C SER A 123 -1.85 -22.03 6.94
N LEU A 124 -2.14 -20.88 6.32
CA LEU A 124 -1.77 -20.54 4.95
C LEU A 124 -2.18 -21.63 3.93
N LYS A 125 -3.24 -22.40 4.19
CA LYS A 125 -3.65 -23.55 3.36
C LYS A 125 -3.81 -23.16 1.90
N ASN A 126 -4.40 -22.01 1.63
CA ASN A 126 -4.69 -21.53 0.28
C ASN A 126 -3.59 -20.65 -0.32
N ALA A 127 -2.49 -20.40 0.41
CA ALA A 127 -1.32 -19.74 -0.15
C ALA A 127 -0.51 -20.71 -1.02
N THR A 128 0.11 -20.17 -2.08
CA THR A 128 1.11 -20.89 -2.87
C THR A 128 2.33 -21.26 -2.04
N ALA A 129 3.15 -22.19 -2.54
CA ALA A 129 4.43 -22.52 -1.92
C ALA A 129 5.34 -21.29 -1.81
N GLY A 130 5.36 -20.42 -2.84
CA GLY A 130 6.14 -19.18 -2.83
C GLY A 130 5.73 -18.26 -1.68
N CYS A 131 4.43 -17.99 -1.52
CA CYS A 131 3.99 -17.16 -0.42
C CYS A 131 4.14 -17.81 0.95
N LYS A 132 4.00 -19.13 1.08
CA LYS A 132 4.32 -19.84 2.33
C LYS A 132 5.77 -19.64 2.74
N GLN A 133 6.70 -19.70 1.78
CA GLN A 133 8.13 -19.47 2.05
C GLN A 133 8.41 -18.02 2.41
N ALA A 134 7.74 -17.06 1.78
CA ALA A 134 7.94 -15.63 2.06
C ALA A 134 7.38 -15.18 3.43
N LEU A 135 6.38 -15.88 3.96
CA LEU A 135 5.70 -15.55 5.22
C LEU A 135 6.25 -16.31 6.44
N ASN A 136 7.15 -17.28 6.24
CA ASN A 136 7.74 -18.11 7.30
C ASN A 136 9.06 -17.55 7.84
#